data_AF-A0A0R2JE40-F1
#
_entry.id   AF-A0A0R2JE40-F1
#
_cell.length_a   1.000
_cell.length_b   1.000
_cell.length_c   1.000
_cell.angle_alpha   90.00
_cell.angle_beta   90.00
_cell.angle_gamma   90.00
#
_symmetry.space_group_name_H-M   'P 1'
#
loop_
_entity.id
_entity.type
_entity.pdbx_description
1 polymer ?
#
loop_
_entity_poly.entity_id
_entity_poly.type
_entity_poly.pdbx_seq_one_letter_code
_entity_poly.pdbx_strand_id
1 'polypeptide(L)'
;MLSIHTKRLVLRSIMFISLIIFCVLSVITLFSLIILSILYKKTPISNNRHDIFKKLTIANSIILAVFIALSLLLFGQYNITKSDAIKESNQSYRSIKSKLYDAHSILIDENNDIQDAWSDSIYDEDDDDFNDNIQQVLEENEQNNTSVILDIVSINADIDKLKKNAKYTGTKFDDKLDNAKDAIKVLSNYNKLVTDPHGNFNSFVSETETANNNMNALAIYN
;
A
#
# COMPACT_ATOMS: atom_id res chain seq x y z
N MET A 1 -5.99 6.23 -24.95
CA MET A 1 -4.73 5.49 -24.73
C MET A 1 -4.78 4.89 -23.33
N LEU A 2 -4.89 3.56 -23.14
CA LEU A 2 -4.95 2.98 -21.80
C LEU A 2 -3.63 3.23 -21.05
N SER A 3 -3.71 3.70 -19.80
CA SER A 3 -2.56 3.87 -18.90
C SER A 3 -1.78 2.56 -18.77
N ILE A 4 -0.45 2.66 -18.67
CA ILE A 4 0.47 1.52 -18.47
C ILE A 4 0.03 0.67 -17.26
N HIS A 5 -0.54 1.32 -16.23
CA HIS A 5 -1.06 0.65 -15.04
C HIS A 5 -2.28 -0.24 -15.36
N THR A 6 -3.22 0.26 -16.16
CA THR A 6 -4.41 -0.50 -16.59
C THR A 6 -4.03 -1.69 -17.45
N LYS A 7 -3.03 -1.54 -18.33
CA LYS A 7 -2.52 -2.65 -19.17
C LYS A 7 -1.89 -3.77 -18.32
N ARG A 8 -1.11 -3.42 -17.30
CA ARG A 8 -0.54 -4.39 -16.35
C ARG A 8 -1.61 -5.12 -15.56
N LEU A 9 -2.68 -4.43 -15.14
CA LEU A 9 -3.79 -5.03 -14.41
C LEU A 9 -4.53 -6.08 -15.25
N VAL A 10 -4.86 -5.74 -16.51
CA VAL A 10 -5.57 -6.65 -17.44
C VAL A 10 -4.72 -7.87 -17.75
N LEU A 11 -3.43 -7.69 -18.03
CA LEU A 11 -2.51 -8.79 -18.32
C LEU A 11 -2.42 -9.77 -17.13
N ARG A 12 -2.42 -9.25 -15.90
CA ARG A 12 -2.38 -10.06 -14.67
C ARG A 12 -3.66 -10.86 -14.45
N SER A 13 -4.83 -10.28 -14.72
CA SER A 13 -6.11 -11.01 -14.63
C SER A 13 -6.19 -12.14 -15.66
N ILE A 14 -5.71 -11.90 -16.89
CA ILE A 14 -5.65 -12.91 -17.95
C ILE A 14 -4.72 -14.06 -17.54
N MET A 15 -3.56 -13.77 -16.96
CA MET A 15 -2.65 -14.82 -16.47
C MET A 15 -3.28 -15.72 -15.41
N PHE A 16 -4.04 -15.15 -14.46
CA PHE A 16 -4.70 -15.93 -13.41
C PHE A 16 -5.79 -16.84 -13.97
N ILE A 17 -6.60 -16.33 -14.89
CA ILE A 17 -7.64 -17.14 -15.57
C ILE A 17 -6.98 -18.27 -16.38
N SER A 18 -5.91 -17.96 -17.12
CA SER A 18 -5.15 -18.97 -17.86
C SER A 18 -4.55 -20.05 -16.94
N LEU A 19 -4.02 -19.67 -15.78
CA LEU A 19 -3.52 -20.62 -14.78
C LEU A 19 -4.61 -21.60 -14.34
N ILE A 20 -5.80 -21.09 -14.00
CA ILE A 20 -6.95 -21.93 -13.61
C ILE A 20 -7.32 -22.89 -14.75
N ILE A 21 -7.38 -22.39 -15.98
CA ILE A 21 -7.71 -23.21 -17.16
C ILE A 21 -6.68 -24.35 -17.33
N PHE A 22 -5.39 -24.05 -17.27
CA PHE A 22 -4.35 -25.09 -17.43
C PHE A 22 -4.34 -26.09 -16.27
N CYS A 23 -4.62 -25.66 -15.04
CA CYS A 23 -4.78 -26.57 -13.90
C CYS A 23 -5.96 -27.53 -14.12
N VAL A 24 -7.13 -27.01 -14.52
CA VAL A 24 -8.32 -27.84 -14.78
C VAL A 24 -8.08 -28.80 -15.95
N LEU A 25 -7.48 -28.33 -17.04
CA LEU A 25 -7.12 -29.16 -18.18
C LEU A 25 -6.11 -30.26 -17.80
N SER A 26 -5.16 -29.96 -16.91
CA SER A 26 -4.21 -30.96 -16.36
C SER A 26 -4.94 -32.06 -15.59
N VAL A 27 -5.92 -31.70 -14.77
CA VAL A 27 -6.72 -32.69 -14.01
C VAL A 27 -7.55 -33.56 -14.96
N ILE A 28 -8.20 -32.94 -15.96
CA ILE A 28 -9.00 -33.68 -16.96
C ILE A 28 -8.11 -34.63 -17.76
N THR A 29 -6.94 -34.17 -18.23
CA THR A 29 -6.00 -35.02 -18.98
C THR A 29 -5.42 -36.13 -18.13
N LEU A 30 -5.17 -35.91 -16.84
CA LEU A 30 -4.76 -36.96 -15.90
C LEU A 30 -5.83 -38.06 -15.78
N PHE A 31 -7.10 -37.70 -15.58
CA PHE A 31 -8.19 -38.68 -15.54
C PHE A 31 -8.32 -39.44 -16.86
N SER A 32 -8.23 -38.74 -18.00
CA SER A 32 -8.22 -39.37 -19.32
C SER A 32 -7.05 -40.36 -19.49
N LEU A 33 -5.85 -40.01 -18.99
CA LEU A 33 -4.67 -40.88 -19.02
C LEU A 33 -4.89 -42.16 -18.20
N ILE A 34 -5.49 -42.05 -17.02
CA ILE A 34 -5.80 -43.20 -16.16
C ILE A 34 -6.74 -44.17 -16.90
N ILE A 35 -7.81 -43.64 -17.51
CA ILE A 35 -8.78 -44.45 -18.27
C ILE A 35 -8.09 -45.13 -19.47
N LEU A 36 -7.31 -44.39 -20.26
CA LEU A 36 -6.55 -44.92 -21.39
C LEU A 36 -5.56 -46.02 -20.97
N SER A 37 -4.87 -45.85 -19.84
CA SER A 37 -3.91 -46.83 -19.32
C SER A 37 -4.60 -48.13 -18.89
N ILE A 38 -5.79 -48.03 -18.26
CA ILE A 38 -6.60 -49.20 -17.91
C ILE A 38 -7.07 -49.94 -19.17
N LEU A 39 -7.57 -49.21 -20.18
CA LEU A 39 -8.02 -49.78 -21.45
C LEU A 39 -6.87 -50.44 -22.22
N TYR A 40 -5.70 -49.80 -22.26
CA TYR A 40 -4.50 -50.34 -22.88
C TYR A 40 -4.10 -51.69 -22.27
N LYS A 41 -4.06 -51.78 -20.93
CA LYS A 41 -3.73 -53.04 -20.21
C LYS A 41 -4.75 -54.16 -20.44
N LYS A 42 -6.03 -53.84 -20.63
CA LYS A 42 -7.10 -54.83 -20.84
C LYS A 42 -7.25 -55.28 -22.30
N THR A 43 -6.63 -54.58 -23.26
CA THR A 43 -6.79 -54.89 -24.69
C THR A 43 -5.67 -55.84 -25.16
N PRO A 44 -5.99 -57.02 -25.72
CA PRO A 44 -4.98 -57.97 -26.17
C PRO A 44 -4.13 -57.42 -27.32
N ILE A 45 -2.84 -57.78 -27.34
CA ILE A 45 -1.82 -57.23 -28.25
C ILE A 45 -2.16 -57.49 -29.73
N SER A 46 -2.82 -58.61 -30.03
CA SER A 46 -3.22 -58.97 -31.40
C SER A 46 -4.34 -58.10 -31.98
N ASN A 47 -4.95 -57.22 -31.17
CA ASN A 47 -6.02 -56.33 -31.60
C ASN A 47 -5.45 -54.99 -32.07
N ASN A 48 -5.82 -54.53 -33.27
CA ASN A 48 -5.43 -53.22 -33.82
C ASN A 48 -5.73 -52.04 -32.87
N ARG A 49 -6.69 -52.18 -31.94
CA ARG A 49 -6.99 -51.18 -30.91
C ARG A 49 -5.87 -51.02 -29.87
N HIS A 50 -5.05 -52.04 -29.65
CA HIS A 50 -3.93 -52.00 -28.70
C HIS A 50 -2.90 -50.92 -29.08
N ASP A 51 -2.51 -50.87 -30.36
CA ASP A 51 -1.58 -49.86 -30.88
C ASP A 51 -2.18 -48.45 -30.88
N ILE A 52 -3.49 -48.33 -31.13
CA ILE A 52 -4.21 -47.05 -31.04
C ILE A 52 -4.17 -46.53 -29.59
N PHE A 53 -4.48 -47.37 -28.60
CA PHE A 53 -4.43 -46.98 -27.19
C PHE A 53 -3.01 -46.63 -26.73
N LYS A 54 -1.98 -47.34 -27.22
CA LYS A 54 -0.58 -47.00 -26.96
C LYS A 54 -0.22 -45.60 -27.45
N LYS A 55 -0.55 -45.27 -28.70
CA LYS A 55 -0.30 -43.95 -29.30
C LYS A 55 -1.06 -42.84 -28.57
N LEU A 56 -2.33 -43.07 -28.24
CA LEU A 56 -3.14 -42.13 -27.47
C LEU A 56 -2.59 -41.90 -26.06
N THR A 57 -2.12 -42.95 -25.38
CA THR A 57 -1.52 -42.83 -24.05
C THR A 57 -0.26 -41.96 -24.08
N ILE A 58 0.61 -42.17 -25.09
CA ILE A 58 1.82 -41.36 -25.27
C ILE A 58 1.45 -39.90 -25.57
N ALA A 59 0.57 -39.65 -26.54
CA ALA A 59 0.16 -38.29 -26.88
C ALA A 59 -0.44 -37.55 -25.67
N ASN A 60 -1.31 -38.23 -24.92
CA ASN A 60 -1.99 -37.65 -23.76
C ASN A 60 -1.01 -37.41 -22.58
N SER A 61 0.04 -38.23 -22.43
CA SER A 61 1.13 -37.98 -21.47
C SER A 61 1.95 -36.73 -21.82
N ILE A 62 2.20 -36.48 -23.11
CA ILE A 62 2.90 -35.29 -23.58
C ILE A 62 2.03 -34.05 -23.34
N ILE A 63 0.74 -34.11 -23.66
CA ILE A 63 -0.20 -33.01 -23.42
C ILE A 63 -0.28 -32.67 -21.91
N LEU A 64 -0.38 -33.69 -21.06
CA LEU A 64 -0.36 -33.51 -19.60
C LEU A 64 0.94 -32.83 -19.13
N ALA A 65 2.10 -33.29 -19.62
CA ALA A 65 3.40 -32.69 -19.28
C ALA A 65 3.46 -31.20 -19.69
N VAL A 66 2.93 -30.84 -20.86
CA VAL A 66 2.85 -29.45 -21.32
C VAL A 66 1.94 -28.62 -20.43
N PHE A 67 0.76 -29.12 -20.06
CA PHE A 67 -0.17 -28.39 -19.19
C PHE A 67 0.40 -28.19 -17.78
N ILE A 68 1.08 -29.19 -17.23
CA ILE A 68 1.77 -29.06 -15.94
C ILE A 68 2.90 -28.01 -16.05
N ALA A 69 3.72 -28.08 -17.09
CA ALA A 69 4.81 -27.13 -17.31
C ALA A 69 4.30 -25.68 -17.43
N LEU A 70 3.24 -25.45 -18.22
CA LEU A 70 2.61 -24.13 -18.35
C LEU A 70 1.99 -23.65 -17.03
N SER A 71 1.35 -24.54 -16.28
CA SER A 71 0.78 -24.22 -14.96
C SER A 71 1.86 -23.77 -13.98
N LEU A 72 3.00 -24.49 -13.93
CA LEU A 72 4.14 -24.14 -13.08
C LEU A 72 4.77 -22.80 -13.49
N LEU A 73 4.89 -22.55 -14.79
CA LEU A 73 5.44 -21.29 -15.32
C LEU A 73 4.57 -20.09 -14.93
N LEU A 74 3.25 -20.22 -15.10
CA LEU A 74 2.28 -19.18 -14.72
C LEU A 74 2.21 -18.99 -13.20
N PHE A 75 2.30 -20.07 -12.42
CA PHE A 75 2.34 -20.00 -10.96
C PHE A 75 3.61 -19.28 -10.46
N GLY A 76 4.77 -19.60 -11.05
CA GLY A 76 6.03 -18.91 -10.76
C GLY A 76 5.95 -17.41 -11.04
N GLN A 77 5.44 -17.02 -12.22
CA GLN A 77 5.29 -15.60 -12.56
C GLN A 77 4.25 -14.87 -11.68
N TYR A 78 3.17 -15.55 -11.28
CA TYR A 78 2.18 -15.00 -10.35
C TYR A 78 2.82 -14.67 -8.99
N ASN A 79 3.62 -15.59 -8.44
CA ASN A 79 4.30 -15.37 -7.16
C ASN A 79 5.35 -14.26 -7.23
N ILE A 80 6.12 -14.18 -8.33
CA ILE A 80 7.06 -13.07 -8.57
C ILE A 80 6.30 -11.74 -8.60
N THR A 81 5.23 -11.67 -9.39
CA THR A 81 4.41 -10.44 -9.51
C THR A 81 3.83 -10.02 -8.16
N LYS A 82 3.38 -10.97 -7.35
CA LYS A 82 2.88 -10.71 -6.00
C LYS A 82 3.99 -10.18 -5.08
N SER A 83 5.15 -10.82 -5.10
CA SER A 83 6.32 -10.41 -4.31
C SER A 83 6.78 -8.99 -4.68
N ASP A 84 6.85 -8.69 -5.97
CA ASP A 84 7.22 -7.35 -6.46
C ASP A 84 6.20 -6.29 -6.04
N ALA A 85 4.90 -6.60 -6.16
CA ALA A 85 3.84 -5.69 -5.72
C ALA A 85 3.91 -5.43 -4.20
N ILE A 86 4.23 -6.45 -3.40
CA ILE A 86 4.44 -6.29 -1.95
C ILE A 86 5.66 -5.42 -1.67
N LYS A 87 6.77 -5.65 -2.38
CA LYS A 87 8.00 -4.87 -2.21
C LYS A 87 7.79 -3.39 -2.58
N GLU A 88 7.17 -3.14 -3.73
CA GLU A 88 6.83 -1.79 -4.21
C GLU A 88 5.91 -1.08 -3.20
N SER A 89 4.85 -1.76 -2.74
CA SER A 89 3.90 -1.20 -1.77
C SER A 89 4.56 -0.88 -0.43
N ASN A 90 5.44 -1.76 0.07
CA ASN A 90 6.20 -1.50 1.30
C ASN A 90 7.18 -0.34 1.13
N GLN A 91 7.82 -0.21 -0.03
CA GLN A 91 8.73 0.90 -0.31
C GLN A 91 7.97 2.23 -0.39
N SER A 92 6.82 2.27 -1.06
CA SER A 92 5.95 3.44 -1.08
C SER A 92 5.42 3.79 0.32
N TYR A 93 5.06 2.79 1.13
CA TYR A 93 4.64 3.02 2.51
C TYR A 93 5.76 3.59 3.39
N ARG A 94 7.01 3.15 3.20
CA ARG A 94 8.17 3.75 3.89
C ARG A 94 8.35 5.23 3.53
N SER A 95 8.11 5.59 2.27
CA SER A 95 8.12 7.00 1.83
C SER A 95 7.03 7.82 2.52
N ILE A 96 5.80 7.27 2.61
CA ILE A 96 4.70 7.88 3.37
C ILE A 96 5.10 8.08 4.84
N LYS A 97 5.65 7.04 5.48
CA LYS A 97 6.13 7.13 6.87
C LYS A 97 7.15 8.26 7.01
N SER A 98 8.17 8.32 6.16
CA SER A 98 9.17 9.41 6.22
C SER A 98 8.53 10.80 6.16
N LYS A 99 7.67 11.04 5.17
CA LYS A 99 7.01 12.36 5.03
C LYS A 99 6.13 12.73 6.21
N LEU A 100 5.42 11.75 6.79
CA LEU A 100 4.61 11.98 7.99
C LEU A 100 5.48 12.38 9.19
N TYR A 101 6.66 11.77 9.31
CA TYR A 101 7.64 12.14 10.33
C TYR A 101 8.24 13.53 10.10
N ASP A 102 8.65 13.81 8.86
CA ASP A 102 9.26 15.09 8.50
C ASP A 102 8.25 16.23 8.76
N ALA A 103 7.00 16.06 8.32
CA ALA A 103 5.91 17.00 8.60
C ALA A 103 5.63 17.16 10.10
N HIS A 104 5.62 16.06 10.87
CA HIS A 104 5.41 16.14 12.32
C HIS A 104 6.54 16.89 13.03
N SER A 105 7.79 16.64 12.63
CA SER A 105 8.96 17.32 13.19
C SER A 105 8.89 18.82 12.96
N ILE A 106 8.57 19.24 11.73
CA ILE A 106 8.38 20.65 11.39
C ILE A 106 7.35 21.29 12.31
N LEU A 107 6.17 20.67 12.48
CA LEU A 107 5.11 21.23 13.31
C LEU A 107 5.46 21.27 14.80
N ILE A 108 6.31 20.37 15.29
CA ILE A 108 6.83 20.43 16.67
C ILE A 108 7.74 21.65 16.81
N ASP A 109 8.66 21.86 15.87
CA ASP A 109 9.59 22.99 15.89
C ASP A 109 8.82 24.31 15.84
N GLU A 110 7.88 24.46 14.89
CA GLU A 110 7.04 25.67 14.80
C GLU A 110 6.19 25.91 16.05
N ASN A 111 5.63 24.85 16.65
CA ASN A 111 4.91 24.97 17.90
C ASN A 111 5.82 25.49 19.03
N ASN A 112 7.06 25.04 19.10
CA ASN A 112 8.00 25.51 20.12
C ASN A 112 8.33 27.00 19.90
N ASP A 113 8.57 27.42 18.65
CA ASP A 113 8.82 28.82 18.31
C ASP A 113 7.64 29.73 18.74
N ILE A 114 6.40 29.28 18.49
CA ILE A 114 5.20 30.02 18.91
C ILE A 114 5.08 30.05 20.44
N GLN A 115 5.34 28.94 21.13
CA GLN A 115 5.29 28.91 22.61
C GLN A 115 6.33 29.83 23.23
N ASP A 116 7.55 29.87 22.69
CA ASP A 116 8.62 30.75 23.16
C ASP A 116 8.25 32.22 22.94
N ALA A 117 7.80 32.60 21.74
CA ALA A 117 7.38 33.96 21.43
C ALA A 117 6.18 34.43 22.28
N TRP A 118 5.24 33.53 22.56
CA TRP A 118 4.07 33.84 23.39
C TRP A 118 4.43 33.91 24.88
N SER A 119 5.29 33.00 25.38
CA SER A 119 5.77 33.03 26.76
C SER A 119 6.55 34.31 27.07
N ASP A 120 7.38 34.79 26.15
CA ASP A 120 8.14 36.02 26.32
C ASP A 120 7.22 37.25 26.44
N SER A 121 6.07 37.27 25.75
CA SER A 121 5.10 38.37 25.86
C SER A 121 4.24 38.39 27.13
N ILE A 122 4.13 37.28 27.87
CA ILE A 122 3.33 37.23 29.11
C ILE A 122 3.96 38.08 30.24
N TYR A 123 5.22 38.50 30.07
CA TYR A 123 5.96 39.31 31.03
C TYR A 123 6.09 40.79 30.65
N ASP A 124 5.62 41.20 29.47
CA ASP A 124 5.50 42.61 29.10
C ASP A 124 4.15 43.14 29.62
N GLU A 125 4.19 44.04 30.60
CA GLU A 125 3.03 44.51 31.38
C GLU A 125 2.03 45.38 30.59
N ASP A 126 2.23 45.56 29.29
CA ASP A 126 1.42 46.40 28.42
C ASP A 126 0.82 45.57 27.26
N ASP A 127 -0.51 45.43 27.33
CA ASP A 127 -1.48 45.11 26.27
C ASP A 127 -1.94 43.65 26.02
N ASP A 128 -3.26 43.49 26.15
CA ASP A 128 -4.10 42.33 25.81
C ASP A 128 -4.21 42.09 24.27
N ASP A 129 -3.32 42.67 23.46
CA ASP A 129 -3.34 42.54 22.00
C ASP A 129 -2.54 41.31 21.54
N PHE A 130 -2.96 40.72 20.42
CA PHE A 130 -2.27 39.57 19.81
C PHE A 130 -0.83 39.98 19.47
N ASN A 131 0.13 39.43 20.22
CA ASN A 131 1.53 39.81 20.21
C ASN A 131 2.15 39.82 18.80
N ASP A 132 2.71 40.97 18.39
CA ASP A 132 3.41 41.16 17.11
C ASP A 132 4.53 40.12 16.89
N ASN A 133 5.16 39.62 17.96
CA ASN A 133 6.19 38.59 17.88
C ASN A 133 5.62 37.23 17.41
N ILE A 134 4.37 36.90 17.77
CA ILE A 134 3.71 35.68 17.26
C ILE A 134 3.47 35.83 15.77
N GLN A 135 2.97 36.99 15.32
CA GLN A 135 2.73 37.26 13.91
C GLN A 135 4.02 37.16 13.09
N GLN A 136 5.15 37.67 13.61
CA GLN A 136 6.45 37.52 12.96
C GLN A 136 6.89 36.05 12.85
N VAL A 137 6.74 35.25 13.92
CA VAL A 137 7.06 33.81 13.89
C VAL A 137 6.20 33.07 12.85
N LEU A 138 4.92 33.42 12.73
CA LEU A 138 4.03 32.84 11.71
C LEU A 138 4.50 33.15 10.29
N GLU A 139 4.98 34.37 10.04
CA GLU A 139 5.55 34.77 8.74
C GLU A 139 6.86 34.04 8.45
N GLU A 140 7.72 33.87 9.45
CA GLU A 140 8.97 33.10 9.32
C GLU A 140 8.71 31.62 9.02
N ASN A 141 7.63 31.06 9.59
CA ASN A 141 7.23 29.67 9.42
C ASN A 141 6.29 29.40 8.22
N GLU A 142 5.92 30.41 7.41
CA GLU A 142 4.98 30.26 6.29
C GLU A 142 5.44 29.21 5.26
N GLN A 143 6.74 29.18 4.96
CA GLN A 143 7.31 28.22 4.00
C GLN A 143 7.24 26.78 4.50
N ASN A 144 7.50 26.57 5.78
CA ASN A 144 7.45 25.27 6.44
C ASN A 144 6.01 24.73 6.45
N ASN A 145 5.05 25.57 6.84
CA ASN A 145 3.62 25.27 6.76
C ASN A 145 3.15 24.91 5.36
N THR A 146 3.60 25.66 4.34
CA THR A 146 3.30 25.33 2.94
C THR A 146 3.86 23.96 2.55
N SER A 147 5.08 23.64 3.01
CA SER A 147 5.70 22.33 2.78
C SER A 147 4.88 21.20 3.42
N VAL A 148 4.45 21.36 4.68
CA VAL A 148 3.62 20.39 5.40
C VAL A 148 2.30 20.12 4.67
N ILE A 149 1.63 21.17 4.17
CA ILE A 149 0.40 21.02 3.39
C ILE A 149 0.64 20.23 2.10
N LEU A 150 1.73 20.53 1.38
CA LEU A 150 2.09 19.80 0.17
C LEU A 150 2.40 18.33 0.44
N ASP A 151 3.09 18.04 1.54
CA ASP A 151 3.36 16.68 1.97
C ASP A 151 2.07 15.94 2.35
N ILE A 152 1.17 16.56 3.12
CA ILE A 152 -0.15 15.99 3.45
C ILE A 152 -0.93 15.63 2.17
N VAL A 153 -0.98 16.53 1.19
CA VAL A 153 -1.66 16.30 -0.10
C VAL A 153 -0.99 15.16 -0.87
N SER A 154 0.34 15.15 -0.93
CA SER A 154 1.11 14.09 -1.59
C SER A 154 0.88 12.73 -0.93
N ILE A 155 0.90 12.67 0.40
CA ILE A 155 0.70 11.44 1.17
C ILE A 155 -0.71 10.90 0.91
N ASN A 156 -1.74 11.75 0.98
CA ASN A 156 -3.12 11.34 0.68
C ASN A 156 -3.25 10.73 -0.72
N ALA A 157 -2.65 11.37 -1.73
CA ALA A 157 -2.65 10.87 -3.09
C ALA A 157 -1.93 9.51 -3.22
N ASP A 158 -0.83 9.32 -2.48
CA ASP A 158 -0.07 8.06 -2.49
C ASP A 158 -0.81 6.94 -1.74
N ILE A 159 -1.49 7.24 -0.63
CA ILE A 159 -2.36 6.27 0.06
C ILE A 159 -3.49 5.81 -0.86
N ASP A 160 -4.14 6.72 -1.58
CA ASP A 160 -5.24 6.36 -2.48
C ASP A 160 -4.77 5.52 -3.69
N LYS A 161 -3.53 5.73 -4.16
CA LYS A 161 -2.89 4.84 -5.14
C LYS A 161 -2.63 3.45 -4.53
N LEU A 162 -2.14 3.39 -3.29
CA LEU A 162 -1.81 2.14 -2.62
C LEU A 162 -3.03 1.32 -2.23
N LYS A 163 -4.14 1.95 -1.82
CA LYS A 163 -5.43 1.25 -1.58
C LYS A 163 -5.91 0.50 -2.81
N LYS A 164 -5.73 1.06 -4.01
CA LYS A 164 -6.07 0.38 -5.28
C LYS A 164 -5.20 -0.85 -5.55
N ASN A 165 -4.02 -0.93 -4.94
CA ASN A 165 -3.06 -2.03 -5.06
C ASN A 165 -3.11 -3.01 -3.89
N ALA A 166 -3.85 -2.71 -2.81
CA ALA A 166 -3.88 -3.48 -1.57
C ALA A 166 -4.38 -4.93 -1.71
N LYS A 167 -5.04 -5.26 -2.83
CA LYS A 167 -5.44 -6.64 -3.17
C LYS A 167 -4.29 -7.66 -3.18
N TYR A 168 -3.03 -7.22 -3.18
CA TYR A 168 -1.84 -8.08 -3.18
C TYR A 168 -1.09 -8.15 -1.84
N THR A 169 -1.33 -7.20 -0.93
CA THR A 169 -0.55 -7.02 0.30
C THR A 169 -1.25 -7.56 1.55
N GLY A 170 -2.56 -7.80 1.47
CA GLY A 170 -3.36 -8.42 2.54
C GLY A 170 -3.82 -7.42 3.60
N THR A 171 -4.70 -7.88 4.49
CA THR A 171 -5.45 -7.04 5.44
C THR A 171 -4.58 -6.16 6.35
N LYS A 172 -3.42 -6.66 6.78
CA LYS A 172 -2.48 -5.88 7.62
C LYS A 172 -1.89 -4.65 6.94
N PHE A 173 -1.91 -4.59 5.61
CA PHE A 173 -1.45 -3.42 4.87
C PHE A 173 -2.54 -2.36 4.78
N ASP A 174 -3.81 -2.76 4.72
CA ASP A 174 -4.95 -1.84 4.78
C ASP A 174 -4.97 -1.10 6.13
N ASP A 175 -4.78 -1.82 7.24
CA ASP A 175 -4.69 -1.23 8.59
C ASP A 175 -3.57 -0.16 8.67
N LYS A 176 -2.42 -0.41 8.01
CA LYS A 176 -1.30 0.54 7.95
C LYS A 176 -1.65 1.81 7.16
N LEU A 177 -2.40 1.66 6.08
CA LEU A 177 -2.86 2.80 5.27
C LEU A 177 -3.93 3.60 6.00
N ASP A 178 -4.81 2.94 6.73
CA ASP A 178 -5.84 3.61 7.53
C ASP A 178 -5.20 4.39 8.70
N ASN A 179 -4.24 3.79 9.41
CA ASN A 179 -3.45 4.53 10.41
C ASN A 179 -2.75 5.76 9.81
N ALA A 180 -2.20 5.64 8.59
CA ALA A 180 -1.58 6.78 7.91
C ALA A 180 -2.59 7.88 7.55
N LYS A 181 -3.85 7.54 7.22
CA LYS A 181 -4.92 8.53 7.03
C LYS A 181 -5.30 9.23 8.32
N ASP A 182 -5.35 8.49 9.42
CA ASP A 182 -5.63 9.07 10.74
C ASP A 182 -4.52 10.05 11.15
N ALA A 183 -3.25 9.74 10.87
CA ALA A 183 -2.16 10.69 11.09
C ALA A 183 -2.28 11.94 10.24
N ILE A 184 -2.66 11.83 8.97
CA ILE A 184 -2.88 13.01 8.14
C ILE A 184 -3.95 13.92 8.77
N LYS A 185 -5.01 13.33 9.32
CA LYS A 185 -6.05 14.10 10.00
C LYS A 185 -5.50 14.80 11.25
N VAL A 186 -4.69 14.10 12.04
CA VAL A 186 -4.04 14.67 13.25
C VAL A 186 -3.05 15.77 12.85
N LEU A 187 -2.18 15.54 11.87
CA LEU A 187 -1.23 16.53 11.35
C LEU A 187 -1.93 17.73 10.75
N SER A 188 -3.02 17.55 10.00
CA SER A 188 -3.80 18.66 9.46
C SER A 188 -4.43 19.50 10.58
N ASN A 189 -4.85 18.87 11.67
CA ASN A 189 -5.34 19.59 12.85
C ASN A 189 -4.20 20.35 13.54
N TYR A 190 -3.05 19.69 13.72
CA TYR A 190 -1.88 20.30 14.33
C TYR A 190 -1.36 21.49 13.50
N ASN A 191 -1.23 21.32 12.19
CA ASN A 191 -0.89 22.40 11.26
C ASN A 191 -1.84 23.59 11.43
N LYS A 192 -3.15 23.35 11.56
CA LYS A 192 -4.11 24.43 11.78
C LYS A 192 -3.82 25.20 13.07
N LEU A 193 -3.50 24.50 14.16
CA LEU A 193 -3.19 25.12 15.45
C LEU A 193 -1.95 26.01 15.38
N VAL A 194 -0.91 25.60 14.63
CA VAL A 194 0.33 26.40 14.52
C VAL A 194 0.26 27.48 13.45
N THR A 195 -0.56 27.34 12.40
CA THR A 195 -0.75 28.40 11.39
C THR A 195 -1.71 29.51 11.85
N ASP A 196 -2.58 29.18 12.80
CA ASP A 196 -3.63 30.07 13.30
C ASP A 196 -3.78 29.86 14.82
N PRO A 197 -2.74 30.21 15.60
CA PRO A 197 -2.78 30.10 17.05
C PRO A 197 -3.87 31.03 17.59
N HIS A 198 -4.73 30.49 18.47
CA HIS A 198 -5.89 31.20 18.99
C HIS A 198 -6.17 30.81 20.44
N GLY A 199 -7.04 31.57 21.09
CA GLY A 199 -7.31 31.43 22.52
C GLY A 199 -6.21 32.08 23.37
N ASN A 200 -6.01 31.57 24.59
CA ASN A 200 -4.89 31.98 25.44
C ASN A 200 -3.77 30.92 25.38
N PHE A 201 -2.58 31.30 25.86
CA PHE A 201 -1.40 30.44 25.91
C PHE A 201 -1.69 29.03 26.47
N ASN A 202 -2.44 28.93 27.57
CA ASN A 202 -2.76 27.64 28.18
C ASN A 202 -3.65 26.75 27.28
N SER A 203 -4.61 27.35 26.56
CA SER A 203 -5.45 26.62 25.59
C SER A 203 -4.60 26.13 24.43
N PHE A 204 -3.75 27.00 23.87
CA PHE A 204 -2.86 26.66 22.77
C PHE A 204 -1.94 25.49 23.15
N VAL A 205 -1.23 25.58 24.28
CA VAL A 205 -0.33 24.52 24.79
C VAL A 205 -1.11 23.21 24.98
N SER A 206 -2.29 23.26 25.59
CA SER A 206 -3.10 22.07 25.83
C SER A 206 -3.56 21.40 24.52
N GLU A 207 -3.92 22.19 23.51
CA GLU A 207 -4.40 21.69 22.22
C GLU A 207 -3.27 21.11 21.38
N THR A 208 -2.10 21.76 21.35
CA THR A 208 -0.92 21.27 20.63
C THR A 208 -0.30 20.05 21.30
N GLU A 209 -0.28 19.99 22.64
CA GLU A 209 0.13 18.79 23.38
C GLU A 209 -0.82 17.61 23.10
N THR A 210 -2.13 17.86 23.05
CA THR A 210 -3.12 16.84 22.67
C THR A 210 -2.90 16.34 21.24
N ALA A 211 -2.66 17.24 20.28
CA ALA A 211 -2.36 16.87 18.91
C ALA A 211 -1.07 16.04 18.80
N ASN A 212 -0.01 16.43 19.50
CA ASN A 212 1.25 15.71 19.54
C ASN A 212 1.10 14.31 20.16
N ASN A 213 0.39 14.21 21.29
CA ASN A 213 0.11 12.92 21.93
C ASN A 213 -0.71 11.99 21.04
N ASN A 214 -1.71 12.52 20.33
CA ASN A 214 -2.49 11.75 19.35
C ASN A 214 -1.60 11.24 18.21
N MET A 215 -0.66 12.06 17.73
CA MET A 215 0.26 11.64 16.68
C MET A 215 1.19 10.52 17.17
N ASN A 216 1.77 10.66 18.36
CA ASN A 216 2.66 9.66 18.98
C ASN A 216 1.93 8.34 19.30
N ALA A 217 0.62 8.39 19.56
CA ALA A 217 -0.20 7.20 19.81
C ALA A 217 -0.43 6.36 18.53
N LEU A 218 -0.27 6.95 17.34
CA LEU A 218 -0.47 6.23 16.09
C LEU A 218 0.70 5.25 15.85
N ALA A 219 0.37 4.02 15.45
CA ALA A 219 1.37 2.97 15.21
C ALA A 219 2.27 3.21 13.98
N ILE A 220 2.27 4.42 13.42
CA ILE A 220 3.12 4.83 12.31
C ILE A 220 4.57 4.87 12.75
N TYR A 221 4.82 5.05 14.05
CA TYR A 221 6.17 5.14 14.60
C TYR A 221 6.83 3.78 14.83
N ASN A 222 6.03 2.71 14.99
CA ASN A 222 6.48 1.33 15.11
C ASN A 222 6.54 0.58 13.76
#